data_AF-A0A7J4S882-F1
#
_entry.id   AF-A0A7J4S882-F1
#
_cell.length_a   1.000
_cell.length_b   1.000
_cell.length_c   1.000
_cell.angle_alpha   90.00
_cell.angle_beta   90.00
_cell.angle_gamma   90.00
#
_symmetry.space_group_name_H-M   'P 1'
#
loop_
_entity.id
_entity.type
_entity.pdbx_description
1 polymer ?
#
loop_
_entity_poly.entity_id
_entity_poly.type
_entity_poly.pdbx_seq_one_letter_code
_entity_poly.pdbx_strand_id
1 'polypeptide(L)'
;PSVVAAASNAGRMARAKGGFTTSSSGPVMIGQIQLVHVPDPHGAKMTILAHRDEILALANERDPVLVKFGGGAKDVDVRVLETARGPMVITHLLVDCRDAMGANAVNTMAEAVAPHLEKWTGGRVYLRIISNLAVKRLARARAVFSKDAIRTEEIPGEEVVDGIVQAFAFADADPFRCATHNKGIMNGVDAVVVATGNDWRAIEAGAHSYAAWKSGGYRSLTTWEKNAAGDLVGTIEMPMPVGLIGGATAVHPTAKANVKLLGVKTAAELAEVIAAVGLAQNFAALRALATEGIQRGHMGLHARNIAATVGAVGEEIDQVSEVLVRERKVRMDRAKEVLDEIRGRKGSH
;
A
#
# COMPACT_ATOMS: atom_id res chain seq x y z
N PRO A 1 5.34 -13.20 11.00
CA PRO A 1 5.64 -14.54 10.43
C PRO A 1 4.75 -14.81 9.19
N SER A 2 5.20 -15.62 8.22
CA SER A 2 4.53 -15.99 6.94
C SER A 2 4.29 -14.92 5.86
N VAL A 3 4.39 -13.62 6.17
CA VAL A 3 4.14 -12.51 5.21
C VAL A 3 4.91 -12.66 3.89
N VAL A 4 6.22 -12.93 3.95
CA VAL A 4 7.08 -13.06 2.76
C VAL A 4 6.74 -14.32 1.95
N ALA A 5 6.50 -15.45 2.63
CA ALA A 5 6.13 -16.70 1.99
C ALA A 5 4.78 -16.59 1.27
N ALA A 6 3.82 -15.90 1.88
CA ALA A 6 2.51 -15.63 1.31
C ALA A 6 2.61 -14.82 0.00
N ALA A 7 3.30 -13.67 0.03
CA ALA A 7 3.53 -12.84 -1.15
C ALA A 7 4.29 -13.60 -2.26
N SER A 8 5.30 -14.39 -1.89
CA SER A 8 6.08 -15.18 -2.86
C SER A 8 5.22 -16.25 -3.54
N ASN A 9 4.39 -16.97 -2.78
CA ASN A 9 3.51 -17.99 -3.34
C ASN A 9 2.42 -17.38 -4.24
N ALA A 10 1.84 -16.25 -3.82
CA ALA A 10 0.92 -15.48 -4.64
C ALA A 10 1.54 -15.03 -5.96
N GLY A 11 2.76 -14.49 -5.92
CA GLY A 11 3.51 -14.09 -7.11
C GLY A 11 3.78 -15.28 -8.05
N ARG A 12 4.13 -16.45 -7.50
CA ARG A 12 4.28 -17.68 -8.28
C ARG A 12 2.98 -18.10 -8.96
N MET A 13 1.85 -18.05 -8.26
CA MET A 13 0.53 -18.41 -8.82
C MET A 13 0.09 -17.43 -9.92
N ALA A 14 0.32 -16.12 -9.74
CA ALA A 14 -0.02 -15.10 -10.72
C ALA A 14 0.74 -15.28 -12.06
N ARG A 15 1.99 -15.81 -12.02
CA ARG A 15 2.81 -16.03 -13.23
C ARG A 15 2.13 -16.93 -14.26
N ALA A 16 1.28 -17.86 -13.84
CA ALA A 16 0.55 -18.75 -14.75
C ALA A 16 -0.35 -17.99 -15.76
N LYS A 17 -0.74 -16.76 -15.45
CA LYS A 17 -1.54 -15.89 -16.33
C LYS A 17 -0.81 -14.57 -16.66
N GLY A 18 0.53 -14.58 -16.64
CA GLY A 18 1.36 -13.43 -17.03
C GLY A 18 1.74 -12.48 -15.90
N GLY A 19 1.39 -12.78 -14.65
CA GLY A 19 1.74 -11.95 -13.49
C GLY A 19 0.78 -10.79 -13.27
N PHE A 20 1.32 -9.63 -12.94
CA PHE A 20 0.56 -8.42 -12.60
C PHE A 20 0.66 -7.40 -13.73
N THR A 21 -0.46 -6.78 -14.07
CA THR A 21 -0.52 -5.61 -14.95
C THR A 21 -0.76 -4.38 -14.09
N THR A 22 0.05 -3.33 -14.28
CA THR A 22 0.02 -2.14 -13.43
C THR A 22 -0.15 -0.86 -14.24
N SER A 23 -0.59 0.20 -13.57
CA SER A 23 -0.61 1.56 -14.09
C SER A 23 -0.67 2.56 -12.94
N SER A 24 -0.42 3.84 -13.21
CA SER A 24 -0.48 4.90 -12.21
C SER A 24 -1.01 6.21 -12.79
N SER A 25 -1.52 7.11 -11.94
CA SER A 25 -2.07 8.42 -12.36
C SER A 25 -1.00 9.49 -12.58
N GLY A 26 0.27 9.19 -12.26
CA GLY A 26 1.35 10.16 -12.18
C GLY A 26 1.58 10.72 -10.77
N PRO A 27 2.66 11.48 -10.55
CA PRO A 27 3.17 11.80 -9.21
C PRO A 27 2.63 13.13 -8.65
N VAL A 28 1.32 13.37 -8.75
CA VAL A 28 0.70 14.64 -8.33
C VAL A 28 0.29 14.60 -6.85
N MET A 29 0.93 15.43 -6.03
CA MET A 29 0.58 15.67 -4.63
C MET A 29 -0.32 16.89 -4.46
N ILE A 30 -1.03 16.95 -3.32
CA ILE A 30 -1.95 18.03 -2.98
C ILE A 30 -1.35 18.82 -1.80
N GLY A 31 -1.08 20.11 -1.99
CA GLY A 31 -0.79 21.06 -0.92
C GLY A 31 -2.02 21.84 -0.52
N GLN A 32 -2.31 21.98 0.76
CA GLN A 32 -3.48 22.71 1.25
C GLN A 32 -3.06 24.03 1.91
N ILE A 33 -3.69 25.12 1.48
CA ILE A 33 -3.60 26.44 2.12
C ILE A 33 -4.98 26.76 2.70
N GLN A 34 -5.06 26.88 4.02
CA GLN A 34 -6.29 27.15 4.75
C GLN A 34 -6.43 28.65 5.02
N LEU A 35 -7.48 29.27 4.49
CA LEU A 35 -7.92 30.62 4.82
C LEU A 35 -9.14 30.59 5.74
N VAL A 36 -9.09 31.42 6.76
CA VAL A 36 -10.19 31.67 7.71
C VAL A 36 -10.50 33.16 7.78
N HIS A 37 -11.62 33.52 8.41
CA HIS A 37 -12.07 34.91 8.55
C HIS A 37 -12.21 35.65 7.20
N VAL A 38 -12.53 34.91 6.14
CA VAL A 38 -12.80 35.48 4.81
C VAL A 38 -14.23 36.02 4.82
N PRO A 39 -14.47 37.34 4.62
CA PRO A 39 -15.81 37.92 4.68
C PRO A 39 -16.77 37.38 3.61
N ASP A 40 -16.26 37.12 2.41
CA ASP A 40 -16.98 36.52 1.29
C ASP A 40 -16.22 35.27 0.78
N PRO A 41 -16.46 34.08 1.38
CA PRO A 41 -15.73 32.86 1.04
C PRO A 41 -15.90 32.41 -0.41
N HIS A 42 -17.09 32.59 -0.98
CA HIS A 42 -17.39 32.17 -2.36
C HIS A 42 -16.83 33.15 -3.38
N GLY A 43 -16.91 34.46 -3.12
CA GLY A 43 -16.21 35.47 -3.92
C GLY A 43 -14.70 35.29 -3.87
N ALA A 44 -14.13 35.06 -2.68
CA ALA A 44 -12.71 34.76 -2.51
C ALA A 44 -12.26 33.53 -3.30
N LYS A 45 -13.08 32.48 -3.34
CA LYS A 45 -12.82 31.31 -4.21
C LYS A 45 -12.68 31.74 -5.67
N MET A 46 -13.58 32.58 -6.18
CA MET A 46 -13.50 33.06 -7.57
C MET A 46 -12.28 33.93 -7.80
N THR A 47 -11.92 34.80 -6.85
CA THR A 47 -10.70 35.62 -6.90
C THR A 47 -9.45 34.74 -6.98
N ILE A 48 -9.32 33.73 -6.11
CA ILE A 48 -8.16 32.83 -6.11
C ILE A 48 -8.03 32.10 -7.46
N LEU A 49 -9.15 31.60 -8.00
CA LEU A 49 -9.17 30.93 -9.30
C LEU A 49 -8.82 31.87 -10.46
N ALA A 50 -9.18 33.15 -10.38
CA ALA A 50 -8.77 34.15 -11.37
C ALA A 50 -7.26 34.43 -11.35
N HIS A 51 -6.60 34.28 -10.19
CA HIS A 51 -5.16 34.39 -10.03
C HIS A 51 -4.41 33.05 -10.22
N ARG A 52 -5.05 32.03 -10.80
CA ARG A 52 -4.47 30.68 -10.96
C ARG A 52 -3.06 30.71 -11.55
N ASP A 53 -2.84 31.40 -12.66
CA ASP A 53 -1.54 31.38 -13.34
C ASP A 53 -0.44 32.10 -12.54
N GLU A 54 -0.80 33.17 -11.83
CA GLU A 54 0.10 33.86 -10.90
C GLU A 54 0.48 32.97 -9.72
N ILE A 55 -0.49 32.23 -9.15
CA ILE A 55 -0.25 31.24 -8.10
C ILE A 55 0.74 30.17 -8.58
N LEU A 56 0.52 29.63 -9.78
CA LEU A 56 1.40 28.60 -10.35
C LEU A 56 2.81 29.14 -10.58
N ALA A 57 2.96 30.37 -11.07
CA ALA A 57 4.26 31.02 -11.23
C ALA A 57 4.98 31.17 -9.89
N LEU A 58 4.32 31.75 -8.89
CA LEU A 58 4.89 31.97 -7.54
C LEU A 58 5.30 30.67 -6.84
N ALA A 59 4.51 29.61 -7.00
CA ALA A 59 4.85 28.29 -6.48
C ALA A 59 6.08 27.71 -7.20
N ASN A 60 6.09 27.75 -8.53
CA ASN A 60 7.16 27.16 -9.34
C ASN A 60 8.51 27.88 -9.21
N GLU A 61 8.53 29.17 -8.87
CA GLU A 61 9.77 29.91 -8.55
C GLU A 61 10.53 29.33 -7.34
N ARG A 62 9.85 28.60 -6.45
CA ARG A 62 10.46 28.08 -5.22
C ARG A 62 11.29 26.82 -5.41
N ASP A 63 11.03 26.06 -6.47
CA ASP A 63 11.78 24.85 -6.77
C ASP A 63 12.13 24.78 -8.27
N PRO A 64 13.10 25.61 -8.72
CA PRO A 64 13.51 25.65 -10.11
C PRO A 64 14.11 24.31 -10.57
N VAL A 65 14.63 23.49 -9.65
CA VAL A 65 15.16 22.16 -9.97
C VAL A 65 14.01 21.22 -10.34
N LEU A 66 12.96 21.14 -9.51
CA LEU A 66 11.79 20.32 -9.81
C LEU A 66 11.14 20.74 -11.13
N VAL A 67 11.00 22.05 -11.38
CA VAL A 67 10.47 22.59 -12.64
C VAL A 67 11.36 22.22 -13.82
N LYS A 68 12.69 22.29 -13.68
CA LYS A 68 13.65 21.88 -14.72
C LYS A 68 13.48 20.43 -15.14
N PHE A 69 13.12 19.54 -14.20
CA PHE A 69 12.82 18.13 -14.48
C PHE A 69 11.35 17.88 -14.86
N GLY A 70 10.62 18.93 -15.24
CA GLY A 70 9.25 18.88 -15.72
C GLY A 70 8.19 18.79 -14.60
N GLY A 71 8.58 18.77 -13.33
CA GLY A 71 7.68 18.79 -12.18
C GLY A 71 7.08 20.17 -11.90
N GLY A 72 6.69 20.39 -10.65
CA GLY A 72 6.19 21.68 -10.16
C GLY A 72 4.66 21.73 -10.06
N ALA A 73 4.15 22.87 -9.58
CA ALA A 73 2.73 23.17 -9.51
C ALA A 73 2.11 23.18 -10.92
N LYS A 74 1.07 22.38 -11.12
CA LYS A 74 0.38 22.18 -12.40
C LYS A 74 -1.01 22.80 -12.42
N ASP A 75 -1.65 22.84 -11.26
CA ASP A 75 -3.03 23.30 -11.18
C ASP A 75 -3.40 23.77 -9.76
N VAL A 76 -4.54 24.45 -9.66
CA VAL A 76 -5.10 24.97 -8.41
C VAL A 76 -6.59 24.62 -8.36
N ASP A 77 -7.04 24.02 -7.24
CA ASP A 77 -8.46 23.86 -6.92
C ASP A 77 -8.80 24.65 -5.65
N VAL A 78 -10.04 25.12 -5.53
CA VAL A 78 -10.48 25.90 -4.38
C VAL A 78 -11.84 25.43 -3.90
N ARG A 79 -11.93 25.15 -2.61
CA ARG A 79 -13.13 24.65 -1.95
C ARG A 79 -13.52 25.54 -0.81
N VAL A 80 -14.81 25.80 -0.66
CA VAL A 80 -15.37 26.40 0.55
C VAL A 80 -15.92 25.26 1.41
N LEU A 81 -15.48 25.16 2.65
CA LEU A 81 -15.92 24.16 3.61
C LEU A 81 -16.72 24.85 4.72
N GLU A 82 -17.93 24.37 4.97
CA GLU A 82 -18.67 24.71 6.18
C GLU A 82 -18.15 23.88 7.35
N THR A 83 -17.80 24.55 8.45
CA THR A 83 -17.24 23.90 9.63
C THR A 83 -17.92 24.40 10.89
N ALA A 84 -17.72 23.69 12.01
CA ALA A 84 -18.17 24.15 13.33
C ALA A 84 -17.53 25.49 13.78
N ARG A 85 -16.52 25.99 13.04
CA ARG A 85 -15.84 27.27 13.30
C ARG A 85 -16.15 28.32 12.22
N GLY A 86 -17.20 28.10 11.43
CA GLY A 86 -17.57 28.94 10.29
C GLY A 86 -16.95 28.48 8.96
N PRO A 87 -17.18 29.23 7.87
CA PRO A 87 -16.69 28.88 6.56
C PRO A 87 -15.16 29.01 6.47
N MET A 88 -14.53 28.09 5.75
CA MET A 88 -13.11 28.10 5.44
C MET A 88 -12.90 27.99 3.93
N VAL A 89 -11.98 28.78 3.38
CA VAL A 89 -11.56 28.66 1.97
C VAL A 89 -10.27 27.85 1.92
N ILE A 90 -10.33 26.68 1.29
CA ILE A 90 -9.21 25.75 1.17
C ILE A 90 -8.72 25.75 -0.27
N THR A 91 -7.51 26.25 -0.47
CA THR A 91 -6.82 26.22 -1.78
C THR A 91 -5.94 24.99 -1.84
N HIS A 92 -6.11 24.18 -2.88
CA HIS A 92 -5.29 23.02 -3.20
C HIS A 92 -4.31 23.38 -4.31
N LEU A 93 -3.01 23.27 -4.03
CA LEU A 93 -1.96 23.26 -5.05
C LEU A 93 -1.74 21.83 -5.52
N LEU A 94 -1.91 21.56 -6.81
CA LEU A 94 -1.64 20.26 -7.42
C LEU A 94 -0.21 20.26 -7.97
N VAL A 95 0.69 19.53 -7.33
CA VAL A 95 2.14 19.59 -7.60
C VAL A 95 2.63 18.24 -8.13
N ASP A 96 3.21 18.24 -9.34
CA ASP A 96 3.94 17.09 -9.87
C ASP A 96 5.31 17.02 -9.18
N CYS A 97 5.47 16.02 -8.31
CA CYS A 97 6.67 15.84 -7.49
C CYS A 97 7.71 14.92 -8.13
N ARG A 98 7.49 14.45 -9.37
CA ARG A 98 8.38 13.52 -10.08
C ARG A 98 8.76 12.33 -9.18
N ASP A 99 10.06 12.08 -9.02
CA ASP A 99 10.57 10.95 -8.24
C ASP A 99 10.69 11.22 -6.74
N ALA A 100 10.26 12.40 -6.26
CA ALA A 100 10.18 12.68 -4.84
C ALA A 100 8.80 12.30 -4.27
N MET A 101 8.76 11.99 -2.97
CA MET A 101 7.49 11.87 -2.23
C MET A 101 6.72 13.19 -2.24
N GLY A 102 7.42 14.32 -2.07
CA GLY A 102 6.88 15.66 -2.34
C GLY A 102 6.52 16.52 -1.12
N ALA A 103 6.57 16.00 0.11
CA ALA A 103 6.20 16.75 1.32
C ALA A 103 6.86 18.13 1.42
N ASN A 104 8.19 18.19 1.35
CA ASN A 104 8.91 19.47 1.50
C ASN A 104 8.62 20.42 0.33
N ALA A 105 8.68 19.94 -0.91
CA ALA A 105 8.42 20.75 -2.10
C ALA A 105 7.02 21.38 -2.04
N VAL A 106 6.00 20.58 -1.74
CA VAL A 106 4.61 21.03 -1.64
C VAL A 106 4.42 22.06 -0.52
N ASN A 107 5.00 21.81 0.66
CA ASN A 107 4.89 22.73 1.79
C ASN A 107 5.55 24.08 1.49
N THR A 108 6.77 24.07 0.93
CA THR A 108 7.47 25.29 0.53
C THR A 108 6.70 26.10 -0.52
N MET A 109 6.08 25.42 -1.50
CA MET A 109 5.22 26.08 -2.49
C MET A 109 3.97 26.68 -1.83
N ALA A 110 3.32 25.95 -0.92
CA ALA A 110 2.16 26.43 -0.19
C ALA A 110 2.47 27.65 0.69
N GLU A 111 3.63 27.64 1.36
CA GLU A 111 4.12 28.76 2.16
C GLU A 111 4.38 30.03 1.32
N ALA A 112 4.93 29.88 0.12
CA ALA A 112 5.20 31.01 -0.77
C ALA A 112 3.94 31.66 -1.33
N VAL A 113 2.91 30.86 -1.62
CA VAL A 113 1.63 31.35 -2.17
C VAL A 113 0.78 32.02 -1.09
N ALA A 114 0.86 31.58 0.16
CA ALA A 114 -0.03 32.02 1.24
C ALA A 114 -0.18 33.55 1.44
N PRO A 115 0.90 34.36 1.47
CA PRO A 115 0.77 35.82 1.66
C PRO A 115 -0.04 36.51 0.57
N HIS A 116 -0.01 35.96 -0.65
CA HIS A 116 -0.76 36.49 -1.78
C HIS A 116 -2.25 36.20 -1.64
N LEU A 117 -2.60 35.00 -1.15
CA LEU A 117 -3.99 34.67 -0.88
C LEU A 117 -4.58 35.56 0.22
N GLU A 118 -3.85 35.81 1.31
CA GLU A 118 -4.32 36.75 2.36
C GLU A 118 -4.58 38.14 1.78
N LYS A 119 -3.66 38.65 0.95
CA LYS A 119 -3.79 39.95 0.30
C LYS A 119 -5.02 40.04 -0.62
N TRP A 120 -5.28 39.01 -1.41
CA TRP A 120 -6.39 39.02 -2.37
C TRP A 120 -7.76 38.81 -1.73
N THR A 121 -7.83 38.03 -0.65
CA THR A 121 -9.12 37.65 -0.06
C THR A 121 -9.45 38.39 1.23
N GLY A 122 -8.50 39.15 1.80
CA GLY A 122 -8.64 39.77 3.13
C GLY A 122 -8.80 38.76 4.26
N GLY A 123 -8.48 37.48 3.98
CA GLY A 123 -8.54 36.39 4.95
C GLY A 123 -7.22 36.20 5.69
N ARG A 124 -7.21 35.28 6.64
CA ARG A 124 -6.01 34.88 7.38
C ARG A 124 -5.65 33.43 7.06
N VAL A 125 -4.40 33.18 6.69
CA VAL A 125 -3.86 31.84 6.48
C VAL A 125 -3.44 31.21 7.81
N TYR A 126 -3.76 29.93 7.99
CA TYR A 126 -3.27 29.12 9.10
C TYR A 126 -2.35 28.00 8.61
N LEU A 127 -2.93 26.94 8.06
CA LEU A 127 -2.22 25.76 7.59
C LEU A 127 -1.73 25.92 6.15
N ARG A 128 -0.49 25.47 5.90
CA ARG A 128 0.19 25.35 4.59
C ARG A 128 0.88 24.01 4.55
N ILE A 129 0.15 22.96 4.22
CA ILE A 129 0.57 21.59 4.51
C ILE A 129 0.09 20.62 3.43
N ILE A 130 0.93 19.66 3.09
CA ILE A 130 0.57 18.55 2.20
C ILE A 130 -0.61 17.73 2.76
N SER A 131 -1.44 17.19 1.87
CA SER A 131 -2.45 16.19 2.20
C SER A 131 -1.92 14.78 1.94
N ASN A 132 -2.01 13.90 2.95
CA ASN A 132 -1.69 12.48 2.80
C ASN A 132 -2.81 11.68 2.11
N LEU A 133 -4.03 12.23 1.99
CA LEU A 133 -5.08 11.68 1.12
C LEU A 133 -4.74 12.02 -0.34
N ALA A 134 -3.70 11.34 -0.87
CA ALA A 134 -3.09 11.64 -2.17
C ALA A 134 -3.88 11.05 -3.35
N VAL A 135 -5.15 11.47 -3.50
CA VAL A 135 -6.09 10.96 -4.52
C VAL A 135 -5.69 11.27 -5.96
N LYS A 136 -4.68 12.11 -6.17
CA LYS A 136 -4.10 12.43 -7.48
C LYS A 136 -2.81 11.65 -7.79
N ARG A 137 -2.37 10.78 -6.87
CA ARG A 137 -1.17 9.92 -6.99
C ARG A 137 -1.52 8.48 -6.66
N LEU A 138 -2.31 7.88 -7.54
CA LEU A 138 -2.83 6.53 -7.42
C LEU A 138 -1.93 5.53 -8.16
N ALA A 139 -1.70 4.38 -7.54
CA ALA A 139 -1.16 3.20 -8.20
C ALA A 139 -2.24 2.13 -8.32
N ARG A 140 -2.20 1.38 -9.43
CA ARG A 140 -3.17 0.34 -9.78
C ARG A 140 -2.44 -0.94 -10.12
N ALA A 141 -2.98 -2.07 -9.68
CA ALA A 141 -2.53 -3.38 -10.12
C ALA A 141 -3.72 -4.30 -10.38
N ARG A 142 -3.55 -5.21 -11.34
CA ARG A 142 -4.50 -6.27 -11.69
C ARG A 142 -3.75 -7.58 -11.89
N ALA A 143 -4.33 -8.68 -11.42
CA ALA A 143 -3.85 -10.03 -11.71
C ALA A 143 -5.00 -10.99 -12.00
N VAL A 144 -4.73 -11.99 -12.83
CA VAL A 144 -5.63 -13.12 -13.06
C VAL A 144 -4.98 -14.35 -12.46
N PHE A 145 -5.74 -15.13 -11.71
CA PHE A 145 -5.29 -16.38 -11.11
C PHE A 145 -6.11 -17.52 -11.69
N SER A 146 -5.41 -18.45 -12.38
CA SER A 146 -6.03 -19.64 -12.94
C SER A 146 -6.66 -20.46 -11.82
N LYS A 147 -7.92 -20.89 -11.97
CA LYS A 147 -8.56 -21.81 -11.01
C LYS A 147 -7.70 -23.05 -10.74
N ASP A 148 -7.08 -23.60 -11.79
CA ASP A 148 -6.16 -24.74 -11.70
C ASP A 148 -4.88 -24.46 -10.89
N ALA A 149 -4.40 -23.21 -10.92
CA ALA A 149 -3.18 -22.80 -10.23
C ALA A 149 -3.43 -22.52 -8.74
N ILE A 150 -4.67 -22.25 -8.35
CA ILE A 150 -5.03 -21.86 -6.99
C ILE A 150 -5.73 -22.97 -6.20
N ARG A 151 -6.10 -24.07 -6.83
CA ARG A 151 -6.65 -25.26 -6.16
C ARG A 151 -5.74 -25.76 -5.02
N THR A 152 -6.31 -26.50 -4.08
CA THR A 152 -5.53 -27.31 -3.13
C THR A 152 -5.67 -28.79 -3.49
N GLU A 153 -5.02 -29.67 -2.73
CA GLU A 153 -5.24 -31.12 -2.87
C GLU A 153 -6.67 -31.51 -2.50
N GLU A 154 -7.27 -30.78 -1.57
CA GLU A 154 -8.59 -31.07 -1.00
C GLU A 154 -9.72 -30.28 -1.67
N ILE A 155 -9.44 -29.09 -2.21
CA ILE A 155 -10.45 -28.14 -2.68
C ILE A 155 -10.24 -27.80 -4.17
N PRO A 156 -11.24 -28.07 -5.03
CA PRO A 156 -11.22 -27.70 -6.45
C PRO A 156 -11.03 -26.19 -6.68
N GLY A 157 -10.39 -25.84 -7.79
CA GLY A 157 -10.06 -24.44 -8.10
C GLY A 157 -11.28 -23.52 -8.13
N GLU A 158 -12.38 -23.99 -8.72
CA GLU A 158 -13.66 -23.28 -8.81
C GLU A 158 -14.21 -22.91 -7.43
N GLU A 159 -14.13 -23.83 -6.47
CA GLU A 159 -14.56 -23.60 -5.10
C GLU A 159 -13.64 -22.61 -4.37
N VAL A 160 -12.33 -22.65 -4.65
CA VAL A 160 -11.38 -21.63 -4.14
C VAL A 160 -11.72 -20.25 -4.70
N VAL A 161 -12.05 -20.13 -5.99
CA VAL A 161 -12.47 -18.86 -6.60
C VAL A 161 -13.71 -18.33 -5.88
N ASP A 162 -14.74 -19.16 -5.72
CA ASP A 162 -16.00 -18.75 -5.10
C ASP A 162 -15.82 -18.39 -3.62
N GLY A 163 -15.01 -19.16 -2.88
CA GLY A 163 -14.66 -18.84 -1.50
C GLY A 163 -13.95 -17.49 -1.36
N ILE A 164 -13.03 -17.15 -2.28
CA ILE A 164 -12.36 -15.85 -2.28
C ILE A 164 -13.33 -14.71 -2.59
N VAL A 165 -14.22 -14.89 -3.59
CA VAL A 165 -15.23 -13.88 -3.94
C VAL A 165 -16.18 -13.64 -2.77
N GLN A 166 -16.59 -14.70 -2.06
CA GLN A 166 -17.43 -14.57 -0.86
C GLN A 166 -16.70 -13.88 0.30
N ALA A 167 -15.43 -14.24 0.55
CA ALA A 167 -14.62 -13.60 1.58
C ALA A 167 -14.37 -12.11 1.29
N PHE A 168 -14.21 -11.75 0.01
CA PHE A 168 -14.17 -10.35 -0.43
C PHE A 168 -15.50 -9.64 -0.20
N ALA A 169 -16.63 -10.24 -0.60
CA ALA A 169 -17.96 -9.64 -0.40
C ALA A 169 -18.22 -9.34 1.08
N PHE A 170 -17.83 -10.25 1.99
CA PHE A 170 -17.88 -10.00 3.42
C PHE A 170 -16.99 -8.83 3.84
N ALA A 171 -15.75 -8.77 3.35
CA ALA A 171 -14.83 -7.69 3.67
C ALA A 171 -15.30 -6.33 3.15
N ASP A 172 -15.95 -6.26 2.00
CA ASP A 172 -16.47 -5.00 1.47
C ASP A 172 -17.75 -4.52 2.17
N ALA A 173 -18.57 -5.46 2.67
CA ALA A 173 -19.83 -5.17 3.33
C ALA A 173 -19.71 -4.80 4.82
N ASP A 174 -18.69 -5.33 5.52
CA ASP A 174 -18.53 -5.15 6.97
C ASP A 174 -17.22 -4.41 7.32
N PRO A 175 -17.26 -3.20 7.94
CA PRO A 175 -16.06 -2.47 8.32
C PRO A 175 -15.13 -3.23 9.28
N PHE A 176 -15.65 -4.13 10.13
CA PHE A 176 -14.81 -4.94 11.03
C PHE A 176 -13.93 -5.91 10.24
N ARG A 177 -14.52 -6.59 9.25
CA ARG A 177 -13.77 -7.46 8.35
C ARG A 177 -12.88 -6.65 7.42
N CYS A 178 -13.39 -5.54 6.87
CA CYS A 178 -12.66 -4.62 6.01
C CYS A 178 -11.34 -4.16 6.63
N ALA A 179 -11.35 -3.82 7.92
CA ALA A 179 -10.15 -3.41 8.64
C ALA A 179 -9.06 -4.49 8.59
N THR A 180 -9.44 -5.76 8.83
CA THR A 180 -8.53 -6.89 8.79
C THR A 180 -8.06 -7.20 7.35
N HIS A 181 -8.95 -7.02 6.38
CA HIS A 181 -8.68 -7.22 4.96
C HIS A 181 -7.64 -6.22 4.44
N ASN A 182 -7.85 -4.92 4.70
CA ASN A 182 -6.91 -3.87 4.33
C ASN A 182 -5.59 -4.01 5.10
N LYS A 183 -5.62 -4.37 6.39
CA LYS A 183 -4.38 -4.71 7.13
C LYS A 183 -3.58 -5.81 6.45
N GLY A 184 -4.26 -6.80 5.88
CA GLY A 184 -3.63 -7.87 5.09
C GLY A 184 -2.86 -7.34 3.88
N ILE A 185 -3.41 -6.36 3.15
CA ILE A 185 -2.74 -5.64 2.06
C ILE A 185 -1.49 -4.93 2.60
N MET A 186 -1.65 -4.18 3.69
CA MET A 186 -0.59 -3.34 4.24
C MET A 186 0.61 -4.13 4.77
N ASN A 187 0.42 -5.39 5.21
CA ASN A 187 1.55 -6.27 5.54
C ASN A 187 2.59 -6.40 4.41
N GLY A 188 2.14 -6.41 3.15
CA GLY A 188 3.01 -6.49 1.98
C GLY A 188 3.51 -5.11 1.55
N VAL A 189 2.62 -4.12 1.52
CA VAL A 189 2.93 -2.73 1.15
C VAL A 189 4.02 -2.16 2.05
N ASP A 190 3.80 -2.18 3.37
CA ASP A 190 4.71 -1.57 4.33
C ASP A 190 6.08 -2.24 4.32
N ALA A 191 6.15 -3.55 4.10
CA ALA A 191 7.42 -4.26 3.99
C ALA A 191 8.29 -3.70 2.85
N VAL A 192 7.71 -3.42 1.69
CA VAL A 192 8.45 -2.83 0.55
C VAL A 192 8.73 -1.36 0.78
N VAL A 193 7.78 -0.61 1.35
CA VAL A 193 7.94 0.82 1.66
C VAL A 193 9.09 1.04 2.64
N VAL A 194 9.15 0.26 3.73
CA VAL A 194 10.26 0.29 4.69
C VAL A 194 11.57 -0.14 4.03
N ALA A 195 11.57 -1.25 3.26
CA ALA A 195 12.77 -1.76 2.61
C ALA A 195 13.36 -0.76 1.60
N THR A 196 12.55 0.12 1.02
CA THR A 196 12.98 1.15 0.07
C THR A 196 13.21 2.52 0.73
N GLY A 197 13.11 2.62 2.06
CA GLY A 197 13.39 3.84 2.81
C GLY A 197 12.31 4.93 2.67
N ASN A 198 11.08 4.54 2.35
CA ASN A 198 9.93 5.44 2.23
C ASN A 198 9.13 5.53 3.54
N ASP A 199 8.26 6.55 3.64
CA ASP A 199 7.43 6.78 4.82
C ASP A 199 6.16 5.91 4.79
N TRP A 200 6.16 4.80 5.55
CA TRP A 200 4.99 3.92 5.63
C TRP A 200 3.77 4.58 6.28
N ARG A 201 3.95 5.56 7.17
CA ARG A 201 2.82 6.24 7.83
C ARG A 201 2.05 7.07 6.82
N ALA A 202 2.75 7.71 5.87
CA ALA A 202 2.11 8.45 4.79
C ALA A 202 1.30 7.52 3.87
N ILE A 203 1.83 6.33 3.55
CA ILE A 203 1.13 5.33 2.73
C ILE A 203 -0.09 4.78 3.48
N GLU A 204 0.07 4.37 4.75
CA GLU A 204 -1.03 3.88 5.61
C GLU A 204 -2.16 4.91 5.74
N ALA A 205 -1.81 6.16 6.05
CA ALA A 205 -2.80 7.24 6.16
C ALA A 205 -3.54 7.46 4.83
N GLY A 206 -2.82 7.48 3.70
CA GLY A 206 -3.42 7.63 2.38
C GLY A 206 -4.31 6.46 1.99
N ALA A 207 -3.85 5.23 2.22
CA ALA A 207 -4.58 3.99 1.91
C ALA A 207 -5.90 3.92 2.68
N HIS A 208 -5.84 4.02 4.01
CA HIS A 208 -7.01 3.88 4.87
C HIS A 208 -8.01 5.04 4.72
N SER A 209 -7.52 6.27 4.51
CA SER A 209 -8.42 7.40 4.23
C SER A 209 -9.04 7.31 2.83
N TYR A 210 -8.34 6.79 1.83
CA TYR A 210 -8.89 6.57 0.49
C TYR A 210 -9.99 5.52 0.48
N ALA A 211 -9.79 4.42 1.21
CA ALA A 211 -10.79 3.38 1.43
C ALA A 211 -12.13 3.93 1.95
N ALA A 212 -12.08 4.93 2.83
CA ALA A 212 -13.26 5.63 3.33
C ALA A 212 -13.79 6.69 2.36
N TRP A 213 -12.90 7.51 1.82
CA TRP A 213 -13.24 8.69 1.03
C TRP A 213 -13.89 8.33 -0.32
N LYS A 214 -13.35 7.33 -1.04
CA LYS A 214 -13.86 6.94 -2.36
C LYS A 214 -15.27 6.36 -2.29
N SER A 215 -15.60 5.68 -1.19
CA SER A 215 -16.78 4.83 -1.07
C SER A 215 -17.88 5.39 -0.16
N GLY A 216 -17.69 6.59 0.39
CA GLY A 216 -18.63 7.19 1.36
C GLY A 216 -18.69 6.42 2.69
N GLY A 217 -17.63 5.66 3.02
CA GLY A 217 -17.57 4.74 4.15
C GLY A 217 -16.39 3.77 3.97
N TYR A 218 -15.92 3.15 5.05
CA TYR A 218 -14.68 2.38 5.05
C TYR A 218 -14.84 1.01 4.34
N ARG A 219 -14.32 0.90 3.10
CA ARG A 219 -14.45 -0.28 2.22
C ARG A 219 -13.12 -0.89 1.77
N SER A 220 -13.18 -2.03 1.08
CA SER A 220 -11.99 -2.75 0.61
C SER A 220 -11.19 -1.91 -0.39
N LEU A 221 -9.86 -1.93 -0.29
CA LEU A 221 -8.96 -1.35 -1.29
C LEU A 221 -8.82 -2.20 -2.55
N THR A 222 -9.19 -3.49 -2.46
CA THR A 222 -9.15 -4.45 -3.57
C THR A 222 -10.56 -4.85 -4.00
N THR A 223 -10.71 -5.27 -5.26
CA THR A 223 -11.89 -6.00 -5.73
C THR A 223 -11.49 -7.39 -6.21
N TRP A 224 -12.40 -8.36 -6.01
CA TRP A 224 -12.22 -9.74 -6.45
C TRP A 224 -13.45 -10.22 -7.19
N GLU A 225 -13.23 -10.70 -8.41
CA GLU A 225 -14.30 -11.08 -9.33
C GLU A 225 -13.95 -12.41 -10.01
N LYS A 226 -14.96 -13.08 -10.55
CA LYS A 226 -14.79 -14.26 -11.40
C LYS A 226 -15.04 -13.86 -12.85
N ASN A 227 -14.09 -14.15 -13.74
CA ASN A 227 -14.24 -13.85 -15.16
C ASN A 227 -15.04 -14.92 -15.90
N ALA A 228 -15.29 -14.70 -17.20
CA ALA A 228 -16.04 -15.63 -18.05
C ALA A 228 -15.40 -17.02 -18.21
N ALA A 229 -14.08 -17.16 -17.99
CA ALA A 229 -13.38 -18.44 -18.01
C ALA A 229 -13.45 -19.17 -16.65
N GLY A 230 -14.06 -18.55 -15.63
CA GLY A 230 -14.11 -19.06 -14.27
C GLY A 230 -12.83 -18.82 -13.47
N ASP A 231 -11.89 -18.00 -13.97
CA ASP A 231 -10.68 -17.62 -13.26
C ASP A 231 -10.95 -16.43 -12.32
N LEU A 232 -10.14 -16.35 -11.26
CA LEU A 232 -10.20 -15.25 -10.30
C LEU A 232 -9.46 -14.02 -10.84
N VAL A 233 -10.08 -12.85 -10.76
CA VAL A 233 -9.50 -11.56 -11.12
C VAL A 233 -9.46 -10.68 -9.88
N GLY A 234 -8.25 -10.21 -9.54
CA GLY A 234 -8.04 -9.25 -8.47
C GLY A 234 -7.62 -7.90 -9.02
N THR A 235 -8.15 -6.81 -8.45
CA THR A 235 -7.66 -5.45 -8.72
C THR A 235 -7.42 -4.69 -7.41
N ILE A 236 -6.52 -3.71 -7.44
CA ILE A 236 -6.26 -2.77 -6.36
C ILE A 236 -6.07 -1.37 -6.94
N GLU A 237 -6.56 -0.36 -6.23
CA GLU A 237 -6.24 1.05 -6.50
C GLU A 237 -6.08 1.77 -5.17
N MET A 238 -4.94 2.43 -4.96
CA MET A 238 -4.68 3.17 -3.72
C MET A 238 -3.67 4.30 -3.91
N PRO A 239 -3.70 5.35 -3.06
CA PRO A 239 -2.65 6.35 -3.01
C PRO A 239 -1.28 5.72 -2.72
N MET A 240 -0.27 6.12 -3.48
CA MET A 240 1.08 5.60 -3.34
C MET A 240 2.15 6.70 -3.51
N PRO A 241 2.20 7.68 -2.60
CA PRO A 241 3.19 8.76 -2.65
C PRO A 241 4.57 8.31 -2.16
N VAL A 242 5.22 7.43 -2.93
CA VAL A 242 6.62 7.01 -2.69
C VAL A 242 7.59 7.86 -3.50
N GLY A 243 8.87 7.84 -3.11
CA GLY A 243 9.96 8.49 -3.84
C GLY A 243 11.17 7.57 -4.03
N LEU A 244 11.99 7.93 -5.03
CA LEU A 244 13.34 7.42 -5.25
C LEU A 244 14.42 8.44 -4.85
N ILE A 245 14.04 9.70 -4.67
CA ILE A 245 14.92 10.78 -4.23
C ILE A 245 14.37 11.46 -2.97
N GLY A 246 15.29 11.99 -2.16
CA GLY A 246 14.98 12.70 -0.91
C GLY A 246 14.72 11.78 0.28
N GLY A 247 14.89 12.32 1.49
CA GLY A 247 14.73 11.56 2.73
C GLY A 247 15.67 10.37 2.84
N ALA A 248 15.21 9.30 3.51
CA ALA A 248 16.01 8.10 3.74
C ALA A 248 16.33 7.30 2.46
N THR A 249 15.49 7.40 1.42
CA THR A 249 15.68 6.73 0.12
C THR A 249 17.04 7.06 -0.52
N ALA A 250 17.51 8.31 -0.35
CA ALA A 250 18.74 8.82 -0.95
C ALA A 250 19.98 8.69 -0.06
N VAL A 251 19.85 8.27 1.21
CA VAL A 251 20.98 8.20 2.15
C VAL A 251 21.21 6.81 2.74
N HIS A 252 20.15 6.02 2.96
CA HIS A 252 20.27 4.72 3.61
C HIS A 252 20.85 3.67 2.63
N PRO A 253 22.01 3.05 2.93
CA PRO A 253 22.68 2.13 2.00
C PRO A 253 21.82 0.93 1.58
N THR A 254 21.14 0.29 2.54
CA THR A 254 20.24 -0.84 2.26
C THR A 254 19.03 -0.45 1.41
N ALA A 255 18.44 0.73 1.63
CA ALA A 255 17.33 1.22 0.81
C ALA A 255 17.75 1.39 -0.66
N LYS A 256 18.93 1.98 -0.90
CA LYS A 256 19.52 2.09 -2.24
C LYS A 256 19.77 0.74 -2.89
N ALA A 257 20.32 -0.21 -2.13
CA ALA A 257 20.56 -1.57 -2.62
C ALA A 257 19.24 -2.26 -3.02
N ASN A 258 18.19 -2.11 -2.21
CA ASN A 258 16.87 -2.69 -2.49
C ASN A 258 16.20 -2.05 -3.71
N VAL A 259 16.25 -0.72 -3.87
CA VAL A 259 15.76 -0.04 -5.09
C VAL A 259 16.55 -0.50 -6.31
N LYS A 260 17.87 -0.63 -6.20
CA LYS A 260 18.73 -1.15 -7.29
C LYS A 260 18.37 -2.60 -7.66
N LEU A 261 18.08 -3.44 -6.66
CA LEU A 261 17.64 -4.82 -6.86
C LEU A 261 16.29 -4.89 -7.59
N LEU A 262 15.35 -4.02 -7.24
CA LEU A 262 14.05 -3.91 -7.92
C LEU A 262 14.20 -3.43 -9.38
N GLY A 263 15.23 -2.66 -9.68
CA GLY A 263 15.53 -2.19 -11.04
C GLY A 263 14.64 -1.04 -11.53
N VAL A 264 13.73 -0.55 -10.69
CA VAL A 264 12.82 0.58 -10.99
C VAL A 264 13.59 1.86 -11.30
N LYS A 265 13.06 2.65 -12.22
CA LYS A 265 13.65 3.91 -12.72
C LYS A 265 12.86 5.14 -12.29
N THR A 266 11.58 4.96 -11.97
CA THR A 266 10.71 6.06 -11.55
C THR A 266 9.96 5.70 -10.26
N ALA A 267 9.54 6.72 -9.51
CA ALA A 267 8.69 6.53 -8.35
C ALA A 267 7.32 5.92 -8.72
N ALA A 268 6.85 6.14 -9.96
CA ALA A 268 5.65 5.50 -10.48
C ALA A 268 5.83 3.97 -10.63
N GLU A 269 6.94 3.51 -11.19
CA GLU A 269 7.25 2.08 -11.27
C GLU A 269 7.37 1.45 -9.87
N LEU A 270 8.00 2.13 -8.92
CA LEU A 270 8.03 1.66 -7.53
C LEU A 270 6.63 1.55 -6.94
N ALA A 271 5.79 2.57 -7.15
CA ALA A 271 4.42 2.60 -6.65
C ALA A 271 3.57 1.44 -7.21
N GLU A 272 3.74 1.14 -8.49
CA GLU A 272 3.09 0.04 -9.20
C GLU A 272 3.52 -1.33 -8.67
N VAL A 273 4.83 -1.53 -8.43
CA VAL A 273 5.35 -2.75 -7.78
C VAL A 273 4.74 -2.92 -6.39
N ILE A 274 4.67 -1.85 -5.59
CA ILE A 274 4.11 -1.90 -4.24
C ILE A 274 2.62 -2.26 -4.27
N ALA A 275 1.85 -1.67 -5.20
CA ALA A 275 0.44 -2.02 -5.38
C ALA A 275 0.26 -3.49 -5.76
N ALA A 276 1.09 -4.02 -6.67
CA ALA A 276 1.08 -5.44 -7.03
C ALA A 276 1.39 -6.35 -5.83
N VAL A 277 2.37 -5.97 -4.98
CA VAL A 277 2.68 -6.71 -3.74
C VAL A 277 1.50 -6.67 -2.76
N GLY A 278 0.83 -5.53 -2.61
CA GLY A 278 -0.38 -5.40 -1.80
C GLY A 278 -1.50 -6.33 -2.27
N LEU A 279 -1.75 -6.38 -3.58
CA LEU A 279 -2.74 -7.28 -4.18
C LEU A 279 -2.35 -8.76 -3.99
N ALA A 280 -1.08 -9.11 -4.20
CA ALA A 280 -0.56 -10.46 -3.97
C ALA A 280 -0.75 -10.91 -2.52
N GLN A 281 -0.51 -10.00 -1.57
CA GLN A 281 -0.64 -10.30 -0.15
C GLN A 281 -2.11 -10.48 0.27
N ASN A 282 -3.00 -9.68 -0.30
CA ASN A 282 -4.44 -9.84 -0.10
C ASN A 282 -4.95 -11.17 -0.65
N PHE A 283 -4.53 -11.53 -1.88
CA PHE A 283 -4.84 -12.82 -2.47
C PHE A 283 -4.44 -13.98 -1.55
N ALA A 284 -3.20 -13.99 -1.08
CA ALA A 284 -2.71 -15.07 -0.23
C ALA A 284 -3.51 -15.19 1.08
N ALA A 285 -3.88 -14.06 1.67
CA ALA A 285 -4.71 -14.04 2.89
C ALA A 285 -6.12 -14.57 2.64
N LEU A 286 -6.78 -14.14 1.55
CA LEU A 286 -8.11 -14.60 1.19
C LEU A 286 -8.11 -16.09 0.84
N ARG A 287 -7.15 -16.54 0.04
CA ARG A 287 -7.01 -17.95 -0.31
C ARG A 287 -6.84 -18.81 0.92
N ALA A 288 -5.95 -18.44 1.84
CA ALA A 288 -5.78 -19.18 3.09
C ALA A 288 -7.09 -19.26 3.90
N LEU A 289 -7.83 -18.16 4.02
CA LEU A 289 -9.11 -18.14 4.74
C LEU A 289 -10.21 -18.96 4.05
N ALA A 290 -10.22 -18.99 2.71
CA ALA A 290 -11.20 -19.71 1.92
C ALA A 290 -10.93 -21.22 1.86
N THR A 291 -9.67 -21.66 1.95
CA THR A 291 -9.31 -23.07 1.76
C THR A 291 -8.96 -23.81 3.04
N GLU A 292 -8.15 -23.19 3.91
CA GLU A 292 -7.58 -23.85 5.08
C GLU A 292 -7.37 -22.79 6.14
N GLY A 293 -8.36 -22.58 7.01
CA GLY A 293 -8.32 -21.51 8.03
C GLY A 293 -6.92 -21.27 8.59
N ILE A 294 -6.48 -19.99 8.58
CA ILE A 294 -5.09 -19.51 8.69
C ILE A 294 -4.19 -20.28 9.67
N GLN A 295 -4.76 -20.78 10.77
CA GLN A 295 -4.08 -21.55 11.79
C GLN A 295 -3.32 -22.76 11.23
N ARG A 296 -3.88 -23.54 10.28
CA ARG A 296 -3.17 -24.72 9.74
C ARG A 296 -1.87 -24.36 9.01
N GLY A 297 -1.90 -23.38 8.11
CA GLY A 297 -0.72 -22.92 7.39
C GLY A 297 0.32 -22.21 8.28
N HIS A 298 -0.14 -21.47 9.29
CA HIS A 298 0.73 -20.81 10.26
C HIS A 298 1.44 -21.83 11.18
N MET A 299 0.74 -22.91 11.54
CA MET A 299 1.27 -24.00 12.35
C MET A 299 2.44 -24.73 11.69
N GLY A 300 2.46 -24.87 10.36
CA GLY A 300 3.60 -25.44 9.64
C GLY A 300 4.87 -24.57 9.75
N LEU A 301 4.73 -23.26 9.55
CA LEU A 301 5.86 -22.34 9.70
C LEU A 301 6.30 -22.21 11.17
N HIS A 302 5.34 -22.20 12.09
CA HIS A 302 5.60 -22.19 13.52
C HIS A 302 6.34 -23.45 13.97
N ALA A 303 5.94 -24.62 13.47
CA ALA A 303 6.61 -25.88 13.73
C ALA A 303 8.07 -25.89 13.21
N ARG A 304 8.34 -25.35 12.02
CA ARG A 304 9.70 -25.18 11.50
C ARG A 304 10.55 -24.25 12.38
N ASN A 305 9.98 -23.14 12.86
CA ASN A 305 10.68 -22.24 13.76
C ASN A 305 10.99 -22.91 15.11
N ILE A 306 10.04 -23.66 15.67
CA ILE A 306 10.27 -24.44 16.89
C ILE A 306 11.35 -25.49 16.66
N ALA A 307 11.31 -26.23 15.54
CA ALA A 307 12.33 -27.20 15.16
C ALA A 307 13.74 -26.57 15.10
N ALA A 308 13.86 -25.42 14.43
CA ALA A 308 15.12 -24.68 14.38
C ALA A 308 15.57 -24.21 15.79
N THR A 309 14.63 -23.79 16.64
CA THR A 309 14.94 -23.30 17.99
C THR A 309 15.45 -24.41 18.91
N VAL A 310 14.98 -25.65 18.74
CA VAL A 310 15.50 -26.81 19.49
C VAL A 310 16.80 -27.38 18.90
N GLY A 311 17.35 -26.74 17.86
CA GLY A 311 18.66 -27.07 17.29
C GLY A 311 18.62 -28.04 16.11
N ALA A 312 17.48 -28.22 15.45
CA ALA A 312 17.41 -28.95 14.18
C ALA A 312 18.09 -28.15 13.07
N VAL A 313 18.88 -28.83 12.22
CA VAL A 313 19.62 -28.20 11.11
C VAL A 313 19.35 -28.92 9.78
N GLY A 314 19.38 -28.17 8.67
CA GLY A 314 19.16 -28.73 7.34
C GLY A 314 17.82 -29.48 7.23
N GLU A 315 17.87 -30.73 6.74
CA GLU A 315 16.68 -31.59 6.56
C GLU A 315 15.98 -31.96 7.87
N GLU A 316 16.65 -31.87 9.03
CA GLU A 316 16.05 -32.16 10.32
C GLU A 316 14.88 -31.21 10.63
N ILE A 317 14.95 -29.96 10.14
CA ILE A 317 13.90 -28.96 10.37
C ILE A 317 12.59 -29.42 9.73
N ASP A 318 12.67 -29.91 8.49
CA ASP A 318 11.51 -30.42 7.75
C ASP A 318 10.93 -31.65 8.44
N GLN A 319 11.77 -32.63 8.77
CA GLN A 319 11.37 -33.89 9.43
C GLN A 319 10.70 -33.65 10.79
N VAL A 320 11.30 -32.81 11.64
CA VAL A 320 10.72 -32.46 12.95
C VAL A 320 9.40 -31.71 12.76
N SER A 321 9.37 -30.73 11.85
CA SER A 321 8.15 -29.94 11.62
C SER A 321 6.97 -30.79 11.15
N GLU A 322 7.21 -31.76 10.27
CA GLU A 322 6.19 -32.63 9.70
C GLU A 322 5.55 -33.52 10.78
N VAL A 323 6.36 -34.07 11.68
CA VAL A 323 5.87 -34.85 12.84
C VAL A 323 5.05 -33.98 13.78
N LEU A 324 5.52 -32.77 14.12
CA LEU A 324 4.81 -31.86 15.02
C LEU A 324 3.45 -31.41 14.46
N VAL A 325 3.38 -31.14 13.16
CA VAL A 325 2.14 -30.77 12.46
C VAL A 325 1.18 -31.96 12.41
N ARG A 326 1.68 -33.15 12.05
CA ARG A 326 0.89 -34.38 11.99
C ARG A 326 0.30 -34.75 13.34
N GLU A 327 1.08 -34.62 14.41
CA GLU A 327 0.62 -34.90 15.78
C GLU A 327 -0.23 -33.78 16.39
N ARG A 328 -0.34 -32.61 15.73
CA ARG A 328 -0.94 -31.38 16.27
C ARG A 328 -0.31 -30.95 17.61
N LYS A 329 0.96 -31.27 17.85
CA LYS A 329 1.70 -31.00 19.09
C LYS A 329 2.88 -30.06 18.81
N VAL A 330 2.58 -28.81 18.43
CA VAL A 330 3.60 -27.80 18.13
C VAL A 330 4.08 -27.15 19.43
N ARG A 331 4.94 -27.87 20.17
CA ARG A 331 5.54 -27.44 21.44
C ARG A 331 7.05 -27.75 21.46
N MET A 332 7.82 -26.98 22.22
CA MET A 332 9.29 -27.14 22.27
C MET A 332 9.75 -28.46 22.89
N ASP A 333 9.03 -28.97 23.89
CA ASP A 333 9.30 -30.28 24.52
C ASP A 333 9.22 -31.40 23.49
N ARG A 334 8.10 -31.48 22.76
CA ARG A 334 7.90 -32.51 21.74
C ARG A 334 8.86 -32.36 20.57
N ALA A 335 9.18 -31.12 20.16
CA ALA A 335 10.14 -30.88 19.09
C ALA A 335 11.53 -31.43 19.43
N LYS A 336 11.94 -31.30 20.71
CA LYS A 336 13.21 -31.85 21.20
C LYS A 336 13.20 -33.37 21.22
N GLU A 337 12.13 -33.99 21.73
CA GLU A 337 11.97 -35.45 21.69
C GLU A 337 12.07 -36.01 20.27
N VAL A 338 11.35 -35.43 19.32
CA VAL A 338 11.36 -35.87 17.92
C VAL A 338 12.75 -35.70 17.29
N LEU A 339 13.46 -34.60 17.61
CA LEU A 339 14.82 -34.39 17.12
C LEU A 339 15.80 -35.43 17.68
N ASP A 340 15.67 -35.75 18.97
CA ASP A 340 16.49 -36.78 19.62
C ASP A 340 16.18 -38.19 19.06
N GLU A 341 14.92 -38.51 18.77
CA GLU A 341 14.51 -39.74 18.09
C GLU A 341 15.13 -39.87 16.69
N ILE A 342 15.14 -38.78 15.90
CA ILE A 342 15.73 -38.74 14.56
C ILE A 342 17.25 -38.94 14.62
N ARG A 343 17.93 -38.27 15.56
CA ARG A 343 19.39 -38.36 15.73
C ARG A 343 19.83 -39.71 16.31
N GLY A 344 19.06 -40.29 17.23
CA GLY A 344 19.31 -41.62 17.78
C GLY A 344 19.22 -42.72 16.72
N ARG A 345 18.33 -42.59 15.73
CA ARG A 345 18.25 -43.52 14.59
C ARG A 345 19.45 -43.41 13.64
N LYS A 346 20.03 -42.23 13.46
CA LYS A 346 21.24 -42.04 12.62
C LYS A 346 22.53 -42.56 13.25
N GLY A 347 22.61 -42.65 14.59
CA GLY A 347 23.77 -43.21 15.30
C GLY A 347 23.80 -44.74 15.39
N SER A 348 22.80 -45.43 14.84
CA SER A 348 22.62 -46.88 14.95
C SER A 348 22.92 -47.65 13.65
N HIS A 349 23.56 -47.02 12.66
CA HIS A 349 23.99 -47.63 11.39
C HIS A 349 25.50 -47.54 11.19
#